data_AF-A0A529HK75-F1
#
_entry.id   AF-A0A529HK75-F1
#
_cell.length_a   1.000
_cell.length_b   1.000
_cell.length_c   1.000
_cell.angle_alpha   90.00
_cell.angle_beta   90.00
_cell.angle_gamma   90.00
#
_symmetry.space_group_name_H-M   'P 1'
#
loop_
_entity.id
_entity.type
_entity.pdbx_description
1 polymer ?
#
loop_
_entity_poly.entity_id
_entity_poly.type
_entity_poly.pdbx_seq_one_letter_code
_entity_poly.pdbx_strand_id
1 'polypeptide(L)'
;YACVTGNDEVRSLSVTNGMVTPVSGVMTSTFGPRKHPILGTVRIHKGVDWAAPVGTPIMAAFDGEITFQGDGGSYGNLVKITHAN
;
A
#
# COMPACT_ATOMS: atom_id res chain seq x y z
N TYR A 1 -1.35 -12.49 11.69
CA TYR A 1 -0.58 -12.84 10.48
C TYR A 1 0.86 -12.47 10.75
N ALA A 2 1.76 -13.43 10.57
CA ALA A 2 3.18 -13.26 10.80
C ALA A 2 3.82 -12.88 9.46
N CYS A 3 4.34 -11.65 9.33
CA CYS A 3 5.26 -11.36 8.24
C CYS A 3 6.64 -11.88 8.65
N VAL A 4 7.18 -12.81 7.88
CA VAL A 4 8.57 -13.25 8.04
C VAL A 4 9.43 -12.21 7.37
N THR A 5 10.21 -11.47 8.17
CA THR A 5 11.28 -10.62 7.61
C THR A 5 12.46 -11.50 7.22
N GLY A 6 13.36 -11.03 6.33
CA GLY A 6 14.53 -11.80 5.86
C GLY A 6 15.51 -12.26 6.95
N ASN A 7 15.21 -11.99 8.22
CA ASN A 7 15.96 -12.39 9.41
C ASN A 7 15.19 -13.41 10.27
N ASP A 8 14.12 -14.02 9.78
CA ASP A 8 13.27 -14.99 10.49
C ASP A 8 12.58 -14.48 11.77
N GLU A 9 12.56 -13.15 12.00
CA GLU A 9 11.79 -12.57 13.11
C GLU A 9 10.31 -12.48 12.77
N VAL A 10 9.47 -13.15 13.57
CA VAL A 10 8.02 -13.08 13.51
C VAL A 10 7.52 -11.85 14.30
N ARG A 11 7.01 -10.85 13.60
CA ARG A 11 6.34 -9.69 14.22
C ARG A 11 4.83 -9.91 14.23
N SER A 12 4.22 -9.86 15.42
CA SER A 12 2.77 -9.91 15.57
C SER A 12 2.17 -8.55 15.17
N LEU A 13 1.59 -8.48 13.97
CA LEU A 13 0.84 -7.30 13.53
C LEU A 13 -0.59 -7.42 14.04
N SER A 14 -1.08 -6.38 14.72
CA SER A 14 -2.48 -6.30 15.17
C SER A 14 -3.38 -6.23 13.94
N VAL A 15 -4.30 -7.18 13.86
CA VAL A 15 -5.11 -7.42 12.67
C VAL A 15 -6.50 -6.88 12.88
N THR A 16 -7.00 -6.10 11.94
CA THR A 16 -8.42 -5.77 11.84
C THR A 16 -8.93 -6.37 10.52
N ASN A 17 -9.84 -7.35 10.56
CA ASN A 17 -10.39 -8.06 9.38
C ASN A 17 -9.37 -8.76 8.45
N GLY A 18 -8.24 -9.21 8.96
CA GLY A 18 -7.25 -9.98 8.20
C GLY A 18 -6.12 -9.14 7.61
N MET A 19 -6.38 -7.90 7.21
CA MET A 19 -5.38 -7.03 6.59
C MET A 19 -4.60 -6.17 7.59
N VAL A 20 -3.39 -5.79 7.21
CA VAL A 20 -2.51 -4.87 7.96
C VAL A 20 -2.23 -3.62 7.15
N THR A 21 -1.89 -2.52 7.83
CA THR A 21 -1.37 -1.32 7.16
C THR A 21 0.01 -1.64 6.57
N PRO A 22 0.23 -1.46 5.25
CA PRO A 22 1.44 -1.94 4.58
C PRO A 22 2.69 -1.12 4.88
N VAL A 23 2.56 0.06 5.49
CA VAL A 23 3.68 0.97 5.74
C VAL A 23 3.54 1.65 7.10
N SER A 24 4.68 1.85 7.78
CA SER A 24 4.75 2.75 8.93
C SER A 24 4.87 4.19 8.42
N GLY A 25 3.74 4.90 8.38
CA GLY A 25 3.67 6.27 7.87
C GLY A 25 2.43 7.01 8.36
N VAL A 26 2.22 8.22 7.84
CA VAL A 26 1.04 9.04 8.14
C VAL A 26 0.15 9.09 6.91
N MET A 27 -1.13 8.74 7.05
CA MET A 27 -2.09 8.88 5.95
C MET A 27 -2.33 10.37 5.66
N THR A 28 -2.02 10.80 4.45
CA THR A 28 -2.14 12.20 4.01
C THR A 28 -3.28 12.42 3.02
N SER A 29 -3.73 11.35 2.34
CA SER A 29 -4.88 11.40 1.45
C SER A 29 -5.71 10.13 1.50
N THR A 30 -7.02 10.27 1.64
CA THR A 30 -7.98 9.16 1.64
C THR A 30 -8.43 8.80 0.22
N PHE A 31 -9.07 7.64 0.07
CA PHE A 31 -9.82 7.27 -1.13
C PHE A 31 -11.01 8.22 -1.34
N GLY A 32 -11.37 8.45 -2.60
CA GLY A 32 -12.59 9.15 -2.97
C GLY A 32 -12.38 10.48 -3.70
N PRO A 33 -13.40 11.36 -3.74
CA PRO A 33 -13.33 12.61 -4.48
C PRO A 33 -12.22 13.53 -3.99
N ARG A 34 -11.30 13.90 -4.90
CA ARG A 34 -10.20 14.82 -4.62
C ARG A 34 -10.11 15.89 -5.70
N LYS A 35 -9.88 17.13 -5.29
CA LYS A 35 -9.60 18.23 -6.23
C LYS A 35 -8.21 18.03 -6.85
N HIS A 36 -8.15 17.95 -8.17
CA HIS A 36 -6.91 17.82 -8.91
C HIS A 36 -6.07 19.10 -8.72
N PRO A 37 -4.81 19.02 -8.26
CA PRO A 37 -4.02 20.20 -7.89
C PRO A 37 -3.79 21.17 -9.06
N ILE A 38 -3.67 20.65 -10.27
CA ILE A 38 -3.37 21.43 -11.48
C ILE A 38 -4.66 21.89 -12.19
N LEU A 39 -5.55 20.95 -12.55
CA LEU A 39 -6.75 21.23 -13.35
C LEU A 39 -7.94 21.78 -12.56
N GLY A 40 -7.90 21.76 -11.21
CA GLY A 40 -8.99 22.22 -10.35
C GLY A 40 -10.28 21.37 -10.38
N THR A 41 -10.36 20.38 -11.27
CA THR A 41 -11.49 19.44 -11.39
C THR A 41 -11.47 18.41 -10.27
N VAL A 42 -12.65 17.96 -9.84
CA VAL A 42 -12.76 16.83 -8.91
C VAL A 42 -12.55 15.53 -9.70
N ARG A 43 -11.59 14.73 -9.25
CA ARG A 43 -11.33 13.37 -9.76
C ARG A 43 -11.32 12.40 -8.60
N ILE A 44 -11.69 11.16 -8.86
CA ILE A 44 -11.60 10.11 -7.84
C ILE A 44 -10.14 9.72 -7.63
N HIS A 45 -9.68 9.84 -6.39
CA HIS A 45 -8.47 9.22 -5.92
C HIS A 45 -8.75 7.72 -5.71
N LYS A 46 -8.14 6.87 -6.54
CA LYS A 46 -8.38 5.42 -6.58
C LYS A 46 -7.52 4.63 -5.57
N GLY A 47 -7.04 5.29 -4.53
CA GLY A 47 -6.16 4.71 -3.51
C GLY A 47 -6.10 5.57 -2.26
N VAL A 48 -5.16 5.26 -1.38
CA VAL A 48 -4.80 6.07 -0.20
C VAL A 48 -3.32 6.40 -0.27
N ASP A 49 -2.97 7.61 0.15
CA ASP A 49 -1.57 8.07 0.17
C ASP A 49 -1.04 8.08 1.60
N TRP A 50 0.11 7.44 1.80
CA TRP A 50 0.85 7.41 3.04
C TRP A 50 2.18 8.14 2.86
N ALA A 51 2.43 9.17 3.66
CA ALA A 51 3.73 9.82 3.71
C ALA A 51 4.69 9.02 4.60
N ALA A 52 5.85 8.66 4.04
CA ALA A 52 6.94 7.99 4.74
C ALA A 52 8.30 8.39 4.12
N PRO A 53 9.41 8.39 4.87
CA PRO A 53 10.76 8.62 4.32
C PRO A 53 11.10 7.66 3.18
N VAL A 54 11.91 8.11 2.21
CA VAL A 54 12.44 7.24 1.15
C VAL A 54 13.23 6.09 1.77
N GLY A 55 12.99 4.87 1.28
CA GLY A 55 13.60 3.65 1.81
C GLY A 55 12.81 2.98 2.95
N THR A 56 11.69 3.57 3.39
CA THR A 56 10.80 2.91 4.34
C THR A 56 10.29 1.59 3.76
N PRO A 57 10.47 0.45 4.45
CA PRO A 57 9.97 -0.84 3.98
C PRO A 57 8.45 -0.85 3.80
N ILE A 58 7.99 -1.42 2.70
CA ILE A 58 6.57 -1.67 2.41
C ILE A 58 6.32 -3.17 2.55
N MET A 59 5.34 -3.53 3.35
CA MET A 59 4.92 -4.91 3.60
C MET A 59 3.65 -5.22 2.80
N ALA A 60 3.43 -6.49 2.47
CA ALA A 60 2.16 -6.92 1.92
C ALA A 60 1.05 -6.68 2.96
N ALA A 61 -0.07 -6.07 2.52
CA ALA A 61 -1.21 -5.81 3.39
C ALA A 61 -1.93 -7.11 3.80
N PHE A 62 -1.80 -8.17 3.01
CA PHE A 62 -2.37 -9.48 3.28
C PHE A 62 -1.64 -10.58 2.50
N ASP A 63 -1.87 -11.83 2.89
CA ASP A 63 -1.34 -13.00 2.20
C ASP A 63 -1.90 -13.09 0.78
N GLY A 64 -1.06 -13.42 -0.20
CA GLY A 64 -1.46 -13.49 -1.60
C GLY A 64 -0.29 -13.78 -2.55
N GLU A 65 -0.58 -13.72 -3.85
CA GLU A 65 0.38 -13.97 -4.93
C GLU A 65 0.71 -12.67 -5.66
N ILE A 66 2.01 -12.41 -5.90
CA ILE A 66 2.43 -11.28 -6.74
C ILE A 66 2.02 -11.56 -8.18
N THR A 67 1.09 -10.76 -8.70
CA THR A 67 0.64 -10.86 -10.09
C THR A 67 1.31 -9.85 -11.02
N PHE A 68 2.00 -8.87 -10.45
CA PHE A 68 2.80 -7.91 -11.21
C PHE A 68 3.89 -7.31 -10.33
N GLN A 69 5.11 -7.17 -10.88
CA GLN A 69 6.18 -6.35 -10.34
C GLN A 69 6.93 -5.66 -11.49
N GLY A 70 7.06 -4.34 -11.44
CA GLY A 70 7.80 -3.58 -12.46
C GLY A 70 7.34 -2.14 -12.59
N ASP A 71 7.59 -1.55 -13.75
CA ASP A 71 7.14 -0.20 -14.09
C ASP A 71 5.63 -0.17 -14.38
N GLY A 72 4.88 0.51 -13.52
CA GLY A 72 3.44 0.72 -13.64
C GLY A 72 3.03 1.98 -14.41
N GLY A 73 3.95 2.62 -15.12
CA GLY A 73 3.72 3.87 -15.86
C GLY A 73 3.55 5.05 -14.90
N SER A 74 2.38 5.67 -14.88
CA SER A 74 2.11 6.83 -14.00
C SER A 74 2.13 6.51 -12.51
N TYR A 75 2.10 5.23 -12.13
CA TYR A 75 2.26 4.78 -10.75
C TYR A 75 3.73 4.68 -10.32
N GLY A 76 4.68 4.70 -11.27
CA GLY A 76 6.08 4.39 -11.03
C GLY A 76 6.27 2.90 -10.71
N ASN A 77 7.21 2.59 -9.81
CA ASN A 77 7.45 1.22 -9.36
C ASN A 77 6.21 0.65 -8.68
N LEU A 78 5.68 -0.44 -9.23
CA LEU A 78 4.40 -1.00 -8.83
C LEU A 78 4.50 -2.50 -8.57
N VAL A 79 3.92 -2.91 -7.45
CA VAL A 79 3.67 -4.31 -7.11
C VAL A 79 2.16 -4.50 -6.96
N LYS A 80 1.62 -5.56 -7.57
CA LYS A 80 0.22 -5.97 -7.39
C LYS A 80 0.18 -7.36 -6.80
N ILE A 81 -0.70 -7.55 -5.81
CA ILE A 81 -0.90 -8.82 -5.12
C ILE A 81 -2.37 -9.20 -5.29
N THR A 82 -2.62 -10.44 -5.72
CA THR A 82 -3.96 -11.03 -5.74
C THR A 82 -4.17 -11.83 -4.46
N HIS A 83 -5.33 -11.64 -3.84
CA HIS A 83 -5.73 -12.31 -2.61
C HIS A 83 -6.89 -13.28 -2.88
N ALA A 84 -7.07 -14.28 -2.00
CA ALA A 84 -8.28 -15.09 -2.01
C ALA A 84 -9.47 -14.24 -1.52
N ASN A 85 -10.66 -14.46 -2.11
CA ASN A 85 -11.90 -13.76 -1.78
C ASN A 85 -12.72 -14.51 -0.74
#